data_AF-A0A5M3XVX6-F1
#
_entry.id   AF-A0A5M3XVX6-F1
#
_cell.length_a   1.000
_cell.length_b   1.000
_cell.length_c   1.000
_cell.angle_alpha   90.00
_cell.angle_beta   90.00
_cell.angle_gamma   90.00
#
_symmetry.space_group_name_H-M   'P 1'
#
loop_
_entity.id
_entity.type
_entity.pdbx_description
1 polymer ?
#
loop_
_entity_poly.entity_id
_entity_poly.type
_entity_poly.pdbx_seq_one_letter_code
_entity_poly.pdbx_strand_id
1 'polypeptide(L)'
;MAHSCRSAQSKFCLDLVPHEIDKYLTIAEVSPIINESDYVITGARTIARLLRLPAPYPYPADELDALSGSLAENFPESITWFLRAGERDIEEAVVAQAGQLRERYPTGYLQTARKKGFGDRLAARELSDALARQLQSTRNPPNSQRHGH
;
A
#
# COMPACT_ATOMS: atom_id res chain seq x y z
N MET A 1 1.37 10.12 16.65
CA MET A 1 2.53 9.63 15.85
C MET A 1 2.62 10.32 14.50
N ALA A 2 1.60 10.28 13.63
CA ALA A 2 1.66 10.96 12.32
C ALA A 2 2.00 12.47 12.40
N HIS A 3 1.45 13.20 13.39
CA HIS A 3 1.79 14.60 13.64
C HIS A 3 3.30 14.80 13.95
N SER A 4 3.88 13.93 14.78
CA SER A 4 5.30 13.96 15.13
C SER A 4 6.20 13.63 13.93
N CYS A 5 5.81 12.66 13.09
CA CYS A 5 6.54 12.34 11.85
C CYS A 5 6.59 13.55 10.91
N ARG A 6 5.46 14.22 10.71
CA ARG A 6 5.40 15.42 9.85
C ARG A 6 6.24 16.57 10.37
N SER A 7 6.24 16.83 11.69
CA SER A 7 7.13 17.85 12.27
C SER A 7 8.61 17.54 12.08
N ALA A 8 8.97 16.25 11.95
CA ALA A 8 10.32 15.79 11.70
C ALA A 8 10.62 15.51 10.21
N GLN A 9 9.73 15.93 9.29
CA GLN A 9 9.82 15.64 7.85
C GLN A 9 10.04 14.15 7.52
N SER A 10 9.57 13.27 8.41
CA SER A 10 9.70 11.82 8.28
C SER A 10 8.45 11.22 7.66
N LYS A 11 8.64 10.12 6.93
CA LYS A 11 7.54 9.37 6.34
C LYS A 11 6.83 8.52 7.37
N PHE A 12 5.50 8.44 7.27
CA PHE A 12 4.66 7.58 8.10
C PHE A 12 4.14 6.40 7.29
N CYS A 13 4.43 5.19 7.75
CA CYS A 13 3.90 3.95 7.20
C CYS A 13 2.91 3.33 8.18
N LEU A 14 1.73 2.97 7.68
CA LEU A 14 0.75 2.17 8.40
C LEU A 14 0.76 0.74 7.84
N ASP A 15 1.04 -0.24 8.70
CA ASP A 15 0.80 -1.65 8.38
C ASP A 15 -0.54 -2.07 8.98
N LEU A 16 -1.54 -2.28 8.13
CA LEU A 16 -2.91 -2.55 8.53
C LEU A 16 -3.12 -4.05 8.72
N VAL A 17 -2.83 -4.49 9.94
CA VAL A 17 -2.92 -5.89 10.39
C VAL A 17 -3.82 -6.00 11.63
N PRO A 18 -4.46 -7.16 11.89
CA PRO A 18 -4.42 -8.41 11.11
C PRO A 18 -5.31 -8.38 9.84
N HIS A 19 -5.24 -9.43 9.01
CA HIS A 19 -6.06 -9.58 7.78
C HIS A 19 -7.58 -9.62 8.00
N GLU A 20 -8.01 -9.63 9.27
CA GLU A 20 -9.42 -9.61 9.70
C GLU A 20 -9.74 -8.36 10.53
N ILE A 21 -8.95 -7.29 10.44
CA ILE A 21 -9.19 -6.05 11.18
C ILE A 21 -10.58 -5.47 10.86
N ASP A 22 -11.12 -5.76 9.67
CA ASP A 22 -12.48 -5.40 9.25
C ASP A 22 -13.59 -5.97 10.16
N LYS A 23 -13.31 -7.03 10.93
CA LYS A 23 -14.25 -7.57 11.92
C LYS A 23 -14.29 -6.76 13.21
N TYR A 24 -13.29 -5.93 13.45
CA TYR A 24 -13.08 -5.23 14.72
C TYR A 24 -13.21 -3.72 14.57
N LEU A 25 -12.81 -3.18 13.41
CA LEU A 25 -12.83 -1.76 13.13
C LEU A 25 -13.59 -1.48 11.84
N THR A 26 -14.31 -0.38 11.85
CA THR A 26 -14.96 0.20 10.67
C THR A 26 -13.98 1.07 9.89
N ILE A 27 -14.31 1.34 8.62
CA ILE A 27 -13.56 2.29 7.80
C ILE A 27 -13.45 3.67 8.45
N ALA A 28 -14.52 4.15 9.09
CA ALA A 28 -14.53 5.46 9.77
C ALA A 28 -13.52 5.53 10.92
N GLU A 29 -13.25 4.42 11.60
CA GLU A 29 -12.29 4.35 12.71
C GLU A 29 -10.83 4.30 12.22
N VAL A 30 -10.57 3.68 11.07
CA VAL A 30 -9.21 3.56 10.51
C VAL A 30 -8.84 4.66 9.54
N SER A 31 -9.81 5.29 8.86
CA SER A 31 -9.57 6.36 7.88
C SER A 31 -8.74 7.52 8.43
N PRO A 32 -8.92 7.99 9.68
CA PRO A 32 -8.09 9.06 10.21
C PRO A 32 -6.60 8.73 10.23
N ILE A 33 -6.20 7.49 10.53
CA ILE A 33 -4.77 7.13 10.52
C ILE A 33 -4.26 6.82 9.11
N ILE A 34 -5.12 6.27 8.24
CA ILE A 34 -4.81 6.05 6.82
C ILE A 34 -4.54 7.38 6.12
N ASN A 35 -5.42 8.37 6.29
CA ASN A 35 -5.31 9.69 5.65
C ASN A 35 -4.02 10.43 5.99
N GLU A 36 -3.38 10.05 7.09
CA GLU A 36 -2.16 10.69 7.58
C GLU A 36 -0.89 9.93 7.18
N SER A 37 -1.05 8.79 6.52
CA SER A 37 0.05 7.91 6.09
C SER A 37 0.60 8.32 4.73
N ASP A 38 1.90 8.17 4.54
CA ASP A 38 2.53 8.23 3.22
C ASP A 38 2.47 6.87 2.51
N TYR A 39 2.59 5.81 3.31
CA TYR A 39 2.57 4.42 2.87
C TYR A 39 1.56 3.62 3.67
N VAL A 40 0.77 2.77 2.99
CA VAL A 40 -0.13 1.82 3.65
C VAL A 40 0.15 0.43 3.12
N ILE A 41 0.42 -0.51 4.02
CA ILE A 41 0.57 -1.94 3.71
C ILE A 41 -0.68 -2.65 4.21
N THR A 42 -1.33 -3.44 3.35
CA THR A 42 -2.56 -4.15 3.73
C THR A 42 -2.86 -5.31 2.78
N GLY A 43 -3.71 -6.25 3.20
CA GLY A 43 -4.30 -7.23 2.29
C GLY A 43 -5.37 -6.59 1.41
N ALA A 44 -5.38 -6.92 0.11
CA ALA A 44 -6.39 -6.46 -0.84
C ALA A 44 -7.81 -6.80 -0.37
N ARG A 45 -8.02 -8.02 0.14
CA ARG A 45 -9.29 -8.44 0.73
C ARG A 45 -9.66 -7.65 1.97
N THR A 46 -8.69 -7.36 2.82
CA THR A 46 -8.92 -6.65 4.09
C THR A 46 -9.42 -5.24 3.80
N ILE A 47 -8.77 -4.51 2.91
CA ILE A 47 -9.20 -3.16 2.55
C ILE A 47 -10.49 -3.16 1.72
N ALA A 48 -10.70 -4.14 0.83
CA ALA A 48 -11.97 -4.30 0.12
C ALA A 48 -13.15 -4.50 1.10
N ARG A 49 -13.01 -5.35 2.12
CA ARG A 49 -14.05 -5.55 3.14
C ARG A 49 -14.30 -4.29 3.98
N LEU A 50 -13.25 -3.56 4.35
CA LEU A 50 -13.39 -2.27 5.05
C LEU A 50 -14.20 -1.27 4.21
N LEU A 51 -13.96 -1.25 2.90
CA LEU A 51 -14.73 -0.44 1.93
C LEU A 51 -16.11 -1.04 1.58
N ARG A 52 -16.49 -2.18 2.20
CA ARG A 52 -17.73 -2.92 1.94
C ARG A 52 -17.87 -3.38 0.47
N LEU A 53 -16.75 -3.64 -0.18
CA LEU A 53 -16.67 -4.23 -1.51
C LEU A 53 -16.63 -5.77 -1.43
N PRO A 54 -16.99 -6.48 -2.52
CA PRO A 54 -16.73 -7.91 -2.63
C PRO A 54 -15.26 -8.24 -2.38
N ALA A 55 -15.00 -9.34 -1.66
CA ALA A 55 -13.64 -9.75 -1.29
C ALA A 55 -13.47 -11.29 -1.31
N PRO A 56 -13.64 -11.95 -2.48
CA PRO A 56 -13.50 -13.39 -2.59
C PRO A 56 -12.07 -13.84 -2.26
N TYR A 57 -11.88 -15.14 -2.02
CA TYR A 57 -10.58 -15.74 -1.72
C TYR A 57 -10.14 -16.67 -2.86
N PRO A 58 -8.92 -16.51 -3.41
CA PRO A 58 -8.04 -15.34 -3.27
C PRO A 58 -8.66 -14.08 -3.89
N TYR A 59 -8.14 -12.89 -3.57
CA TYR A 59 -8.64 -11.66 -4.22
C TYR A 59 -8.30 -11.71 -5.72
N PRO A 60 -9.24 -11.44 -6.63
CA PRO A 60 -9.01 -11.62 -8.06
C PRO A 60 -8.03 -10.57 -8.56
N ALA A 61 -7.08 -11.01 -9.39
CA ALA A 61 -6.05 -10.14 -9.92
C ALA A 61 -6.59 -9.03 -10.82
N ASP A 62 -7.66 -9.32 -11.56
CA ASP A 62 -8.41 -8.41 -12.43
C ASP A 62 -9.27 -7.39 -11.66
N GLU A 63 -9.54 -7.64 -10.37
CA GLU A 63 -10.23 -6.67 -9.50
C GLU A 63 -9.29 -5.65 -8.84
N LEU A 64 -7.97 -5.81 -8.96
CA LEU A 64 -7.00 -4.92 -8.30
C LEU A 64 -6.99 -3.50 -8.87
N ASP A 65 -7.23 -3.35 -10.17
CA ASP A 65 -7.40 -2.03 -10.81
C ASP A 65 -8.64 -1.30 -10.26
N ALA A 66 -9.76 -2.03 -10.15
CA ALA A 66 -11.01 -1.49 -9.60
C ALA A 66 -10.84 -1.12 -8.12
N LEU A 67 -10.20 -1.98 -7.33
CA LEU A 67 -9.89 -1.70 -5.92
C LEU A 67 -9.01 -0.44 -5.79
N SER A 68 -7.99 -0.31 -6.64
CA SER A 68 -7.14 0.89 -6.69
C SER A 68 -7.95 2.15 -6.98
N GLY A 69 -8.90 2.10 -7.92
CA GLY A 69 -9.85 3.18 -8.18
C GLY A 69 -10.66 3.55 -6.94
N SER A 70 -11.26 2.56 -6.25
CA SER A 70 -12.00 2.80 -5.01
C SER A 70 -11.14 3.39 -3.89
N LEU A 71 -9.85 3.05 -3.81
CA LEU A 71 -8.94 3.66 -2.85
C LEU A 71 -8.74 5.15 -3.12
N ALA A 72 -8.61 5.55 -4.39
CA ALA A 72 -8.46 6.96 -4.78
C ALA A 72 -9.73 7.79 -4.51
N GLU A 73 -10.90 7.16 -4.59
CA GLU A 73 -12.17 7.81 -4.26
C GLU A 73 -12.35 8.06 -2.74
N ASN A 74 -11.74 7.22 -1.90
CA ASN A 74 -11.94 7.24 -0.45
C ASN A 74 -10.77 7.84 0.34
N PHE A 75 -9.58 7.95 -0.25
CA PHE A 75 -8.36 8.35 0.44
C PHE A 75 -7.49 9.27 -0.42
N PRO A 76 -6.58 10.06 0.21
CA PRO A 76 -5.68 10.95 -0.53
C PRO A 76 -4.85 10.22 -1.60
N GLU A 77 -4.79 10.79 -2.79
CA GLU A 77 -4.00 10.27 -3.92
C GLU A 77 -2.49 10.21 -3.63
N SER A 78 -2.02 10.97 -2.63
CA SER A 78 -0.62 10.97 -2.20
C SER A 78 -0.20 9.65 -1.53
N ILE A 79 -1.15 8.84 -1.06
CA ILE A 79 -0.84 7.57 -0.38
C ILE A 79 -0.35 6.54 -1.40
N THR A 80 0.78 5.92 -1.10
CA THR A 80 1.24 4.72 -1.80
C THR A 80 0.75 3.48 -1.06
N TRP A 81 0.01 2.63 -1.75
CA TRP A 81 -0.56 1.39 -1.22
C TRP A 81 0.29 0.20 -1.63
N PHE A 82 0.65 -0.65 -0.67
CA PHE A 82 1.21 -1.98 -0.88
C PHE A 82 0.13 -3.01 -0.57
N LEU A 83 -0.56 -3.46 -1.62
CA LEU A 83 -1.66 -4.41 -1.54
C LEU A 83 -1.13 -5.83 -1.66
N ARG A 84 -1.40 -6.66 -0.65
CA ARG A 84 -1.09 -8.09 -0.67
C ARG A 84 -2.27 -8.87 -1.23
N ALA A 85 -2.00 -9.77 -2.17
CA ALA A 85 -3.02 -10.53 -2.87
C ALA A 85 -2.55 -11.96 -3.16
N GLY A 86 -3.39 -12.73 -3.85
CA GLY A 86 -3.13 -14.12 -4.20
C GLY A 86 -3.29 -15.09 -3.03
N GLU A 87 -2.68 -16.26 -3.13
CA GLU A 87 -2.82 -17.29 -2.11
C GLU A 87 -2.31 -16.80 -0.74
N ARG A 88 -3.06 -17.12 0.32
CA ARG A 88 -2.80 -16.69 1.70
C ARG A 88 -2.74 -15.17 1.88
N ASP A 89 -3.31 -14.41 0.94
CA ASP A 89 -3.33 -12.95 0.94
C ASP A 89 -1.92 -12.34 0.99
N ILE A 90 -0.91 -13.02 0.41
CA ILE A 90 0.50 -12.56 0.40
C ILE A 90 1.36 -13.14 -0.74
N GLU A 91 0.85 -14.07 -1.56
CA GLU A 91 1.60 -14.63 -2.69
C GLU A 91 2.14 -13.55 -3.63
N GLU A 92 1.34 -12.51 -3.86
CA GLU A 92 1.68 -11.38 -4.72
C GLU A 92 1.55 -10.06 -3.95
N ALA A 93 2.30 -9.07 -4.41
CA ALA A 93 2.19 -7.70 -3.94
C ALA A 93 1.98 -6.76 -5.14
N VAL A 94 1.15 -5.74 -4.92
CA VAL A 94 0.87 -4.69 -5.88
C VAL A 94 1.09 -3.34 -5.24
N VAL A 95 1.79 -2.46 -5.95
CA VAL A 95 1.95 -1.06 -5.58
C VAL A 95 0.91 -0.26 -6.34
N ALA A 96 0.06 0.48 -5.63
CA ALA A 96 -0.95 1.36 -6.22
C ALA A 96 -0.84 2.79 -5.67
N GLN A 97 -1.11 3.78 -6.51
CA GLN A 97 -1.15 5.19 -6.11
C GLN A 97 -2.02 5.99 -7.08
N ALA A 98 -2.84 6.91 -6.55
CA ALA A 98 -3.72 7.77 -7.34
C ALA A 98 -4.59 7.00 -8.34
N GLY A 99 -5.20 5.90 -7.88
CA GLY A 99 -6.10 5.07 -8.69
C GLY A 99 -5.40 4.15 -9.69
N GLN A 100 -4.07 4.19 -9.79
CA GLN A 100 -3.31 3.42 -10.78
C GLN A 100 -2.41 2.36 -10.12
N LEU A 101 -2.40 1.16 -10.70
CA LEU A 101 -1.38 0.16 -10.41
C LEU A 101 -0.04 0.59 -11.01
N ARG A 102 1.01 0.58 -10.19
CA ARG A 102 2.37 0.98 -10.56
C ARG A 102 3.29 -0.20 -10.78
N GLU A 103 3.16 -1.21 -9.92
CA GLU A 103 4.04 -2.37 -9.92
C GLU A 103 3.26 -3.59 -9.42
N ARG A 104 3.53 -4.77 -9.98
CA ARG A 104 3.03 -6.06 -9.50
C ARG A 104 4.16 -7.05 -9.53
N TYR A 105 4.34 -7.81 -8.45
CA TYR A 105 5.43 -8.76 -8.36
C TYR A 105 5.10 -9.93 -7.41
N PRO A 106 5.68 -11.12 -7.67
CA PRO A 106 5.57 -12.25 -6.74
C PRO A 106 6.39 -11.96 -5.48
N THR A 107 5.85 -12.28 -4.31
CA THR A 107 6.58 -12.04 -3.05
C THR A 107 7.60 -13.12 -2.74
N GLY A 108 7.45 -14.30 -3.35
CA GLY A 108 8.22 -15.50 -3.01
C GLY A 108 7.65 -16.25 -1.79
N TYR A 109 6.47 -15.86 -1.30
CA TYR A 109 5.89 -16.45 -0.08
C TYR A 109 5.72 -17.95 -0.22
N LEU A 110 5.14 -18.45 -1.30
CA LEU A 110 4.87 -19.88 -1.47
C LEU A 110 6.14 -20.72 -1.52
N GLN A 111 7.21 -20.17 -2.12
CA GLN A 111 8.48 -20.85 -2.35
C GLN A 111 9.40 -20.87 -1.12
N THR A 112 9.21 -19.96 -0.16
CA THR A 112 10.07 -19.93 1.03
C THR A 112 9.71 -21.00 2.06
N ALA A 113 10.72 -21.65 2.65
CA ALA A 113 10.55 -22.53 3.80
C ALA A 113 10.28 -21.75 5.10
N ARG A 114 10.70 -20.47 5.19
CA ARG A 114 10.62 -19.67 6.43
C ARG A 114 9.45 -18.68 6.39
N LYS A 115 8.26 -19.14 6.79
CA LYS A 115 7.03 -18.33 6.83
C LYS A 115 6.98 -17.33 7.98
N LYS A 116 7.55 -17.66 9.14
CA LYS A 116 7.52 -16.77 10.32
C LYS A 116 8.22 -15.43 10.04
N GLY A 117 7.52 -14.33 10.31
CA GLY A 117 7.98 -12.96 10.08
C GLY A 117 8.24 -12.62 8.61
N PHE A 118 7.63 -13.37 7.68
CA PHE A 118 7.78 -13.10 6.25
C PHE A 118 7.20 -11.73 5.88
N GLY A 119 5.99 -11.42 6.36
CA GLY A 119 5.33 -10.13 6.16
C GLY A 119 6.23 -8.97 6.60
N ASP A 120 6.78 -9.03 7.82
CA ASP A 120 7.65 -7.99 8.35
C ASP A 120 8.90 -7.75 7.49
N ARG A 121 9.53 -8.83 7.00
CA ARG A 121 10.70 -8.73 6.12
C ARG A 121 10.34 -8.15 4.76
N LEU A 122 9.19 -8.52 4.23
CA LEU A 122 8.69 -7.99 2.96
C LEU A 122 8.36 -6.50 3.08
N ALA A 123 7.63 -6.11 4.14
CA ALA A 123 7.33 -4.71 4.45
C ALA A 123 8.62 -3.88 4.61
N ALA A 124 9.60 -4.38 5.37
CA ALA A 124 10.89 -3.71 5.53
C ALA A 124 11.61 -3.51 4.19
N ARG A 125 11.56 -4.52 3.30
CA ARG A 125 12.17 -4.44 1.97
C ARG A 125 11.48 -3.41 1.09
N GLU A 126 10.16 -3.42 1.03
CA GLU A 126 9.38 -2.48 0.23
C GLU A 126 9.60 -1.03 0.66
N LEU A 127 9.59 -0.78 1.97
CA LEU A 127 9.82 0.55 2.51
C LEU A 127 11.25 1.03 2.21
N SER A 128 12.24 0.15 2.33
CA SER A 128 13.61 0.46 1.91
C SER A 128 13.68 0.86 0.43
N ASP A 129 13.04 0.10 -0.46
CA ASP A 129 13.04 0.37 -1.90
C ASP A 129 12.25 1.65 -2.25
N ALA A 130 11.13 1.91 -1.59
CA ALA A 130 10.33 3.12 -1.76
C ALA A 130 11.11 4.39 -1.35
N LEU A 131 11.77 4.36 -0.18
CA LEU A 131 12.59 5.46 0.30
C LEU A 131 13.79 5.71 -0.61
N ALA A 132 14.43 4.64 -1.12
CA ALA A 132 15.53 4.75 -2.06
C ALA A 132 15.09 5.45 -3.37
N ARG A 133 13.92 5.10 -3.92
CA ARG A 133 13.36 5.75 -5.13
C ARG A 133 13.06 7.23 -4.90
N GLN A 134 12.55 7.60 -3.72
CA GLN A 134 12.29 9.00 -3.38
C GLN A 134 13.58 9.83 -3.26
N LEU A 135 14.65 9.25 -2.70
CA LEU A 135 15.95 9.92 -2.63
C LEU A 135 16.56 10.13 -4.03
N GLN A 136 16.27 9.25 -4.98
CA GLN A 136 16.71 9.40 -6.36
C GLN A 136 15.91 10.48 -7.10
N SER A 137 14.59 10.54 -6.92
CA SER A 137 13.74 11.55 -7.57
C SER A 137 13.99 12.97 -7.05
N THR A 138 14.34 13.13 -5.78
CA THR A 138 14.74 14.43 -5.20
C THR A 138 16.11 14.91 -5.71
N ARG A 139 17.02 13.99 -6.04
CA ARG A 139 18.33 14.33 -6.62
C ARG A 139 18.27 14.66 -8.12
N ASN A 140 17.33 14.04 -8.84
CA ASN A 140 17.11 14.25 -10.27
C ASN A 140 15.65 14.69 -10.51
N PRO A 141 15.27 15.94 -10.17
CA PRO A 141 13.92 16.42 -10.43
C PRO A 141 13.63 16.30 -11.94
N PRO A 142 12.43 15.86 -12.33
CA PRO A 142 12.05 15.78 -13.74
C PRO A 142 12.26 17.17 -14.36
N ASN A 143 13.00 17.20 -15.46
CA ASN A 143 13.39 18.42 -16.17
C ASN A 143 12.12 19.03 -16.79
N SER A 144 11.35 19.79 -16.00
CA SER A 144 10.16 20.48 -16.45
C SER A 144 10.58 21.48 -17.52
N GLN A 145 10.00 21.27 -18.71
CA GLN A 145 10.38 21.84 -19.99
C GLN A 145 10.65 23.34 -19.91
N ARG A 146 11.90 23.71 -20.23
CA ARG A 146 12.24 25.01 -20.79
C ARG A 146 11.72 25.06 -22.24
N HIS A 147 10.47 25.43 -22.43
CA HIS A 147 9.99 26.05 -23.67
C HIS A 147 9.07 27.19 -23.21
N GLY A 148 9.34 28.47 -23.45
CA GLY A 148 10.13 29.07 -24.51
C GLY A 148 9.21 30.01 -25.27
N HIS A 149 9.30 31.30 -24.90
CA HIS A 149 8.89 32.52 -25.62
C HIS A 149 7.45 32.70 -26.08
#